data_AF-A0A2N2NVA2-F1
#
_entry.id   AF-A0A2N2NVA2-F1
#
_cell.length_a   1.000
_cell.length_b   1.000
_cell.length_c   1.000
_cell.angle_alpha   90.00
_cell.angle_beta   90.00
_cell.angle_gamma   90.00
#
_symmetry.space_group_name_H-M   'P 1'
#
loop_
_entity.id
_entity.type
_entity.pdbx_description
1 polymer ?
#
loop_
_entity_poly.entity_id
_entity_poly.type
_entity_poly.pdbx_seq_one_letter_code
_entity_poly.pdbx_strand_id
1 'polypeptide(L)' 'MISIHAPITSNRDFSEWADVFNNDLLSSAAVNRLTHHAHAITITGNSYRQLSRRKEALQQNKELTN' A
#
# COMPACT_ATOMS: atom_id res chain seq x y z
N MET A 1 -6.10 17.30 25.80
CA MET A 1 -5.32 17.01 24.58
C MET A 1 -6.00 15.83 23.90
N ILE A 2 -6.66 16.02 22.76
CA ILE A 2 -7.37 14.95 22.04
C ILE A 2 -6.39 14.36 21.03
N SER A 3 -5.93 13.12 21.25
CA SER A 3 -5.10 12.42 20.27
C SER A 3 -5.99 11.67 19.29
N ILE A 4 -6.03 12.13 18.04
CA ILE A 4 -6.63 11.40 16.93
C ILE A 4 -5.59 10.41 16.37
N HIS A 5 -5.94 9.12 16.31
CA HIS A 5 -5.12 8.10 15.66
C HIS A 5 -5.87 7.64 14.42
N ALA A 6 -5.39 8.05 13.25
CA ALA A 6 -5.96 7.65 11.97
C ALA A 6 -5.02 6.64 11.29
N PRO A 7 -5.49 5.43 10.95
CA PRO A 7 -4.69 4.49 10.17
C PRO A 7 -4.51 5.01 8.74
N ILE A 8 -3.27 5.01 8.26
CA ILE A 8 -2.90 5.40 6.90
C ILE A 8 -2.41 4.16 6.16
N THR A 9 -2.79 4.02 4.90
CA THR A 9 -2.28 2.97 4.02
C THR A 9 -1.55 3.60 2.84
N SER A 10 -0.38 3.07 2.51
CA SER A 10 0.44 3.51 1.37
C SER A 10 0.80 2.29 0.53
N ASN A 11 0.81 2.44 -0.78
CA ASN A 11 1.30 1.44 -1.73
C ASN A 11 2.78 1.63 -2.08
N ARG A 12 3.43 2.64 -1.48
CA ARG A 12 4.85 2.97 -1.65
C ARG A 12 5.58 2.93 -0.33
N ASP A 13 6.84 2.53 -0.39
CA ASP A 13 7.74 2.54 0.76
C ASP A 13 8.13 3.98 1.12
N PHE A 14 8.48 4.24 2.38
CA PHE A 14 8.90 5.58 2.83
C PHE A 14 10.14 6.10 2.08
N SER A 15 11.02 5.21 1.60
CA SER A 15 12.17 5.59 0.77
C SER A 15 11.77 6.23 -0.56
N GLU A 16 10.59 5.89 -1.11
CA GLU A 16 10.08 6.45 -2.36
C GLU A 16 9.36 7.79 -2.16
N TRP A 17 9.19 8.26 -0.91
CA TRP A 17 8.41 9.47 -0.64
C TRP A 17 9.15 10.75 -1.03
N ALA A 18 10.48 10.73 -1.09
CA ALA A 18 11.28 11.85 -1.62
C ALA A 18 10.78 12.27 -3.02
N ASP A 19 10.54 11.27 -3.89
CA ASP A 19 10.03 11.48 -5.25
C ASP A 19 8.56 11.91 -5.24
N VAL A 20 7.75 11.42 -4.29
CA VAL A 20 6.32 11.79 -4.19
C VAL A 20 6.14 13.25 -3.80
N PHE A 21 6.98 13.75 -2.87
CA PHE A 21 6.91 15.15 -2.41
C PHE A 21 7.73 16.10 -3.28
N ASN A 22 8.57 15.58 -4.19
CA ASN A 22 9.45 16.35 -5.06
C ASN A 22 10.36 17.34 -4.28
N ASN A 23 10.56 17.07 -2.98
CA ASN A 23 11.28 17.87 -2.00
C ASN A 23 11.65 17.00 -0.79
N ASP A 24 12.95 16.75 -0.64
CA ASP A 24 13.50 15.87 0.40
C ASP A 24 13.21 16.36 1.82
N LEU A 25 13.22 17.68 2.04
CA LEU A 25 13.00 18.28 3.35
C LEU A 25 11.55 18.11 3.81
N LEU A 26 10.59 18.29 2.88
CA LEU A 26 9.17 18.05 3.17
C LEU A 26 8.89 16.56 3.37
N SER A 27 9.49 15.69 2.55
CA SER A 27 9.37 14.24 2.69
C SER A 27 9.86 13.76 4.06
N SER A 28 11.08 14.16 4.45
CA SER A 28 11.66 13.79 5.74
C SER A 28 10.83 14.32 6.92
N ALA A 29 10.34 15.57 6.84
CA ALA A 29 9.47 16.14 7.88
C ALA A 29 8.13 15.39 7.99
N ALA A 30 7.54 14.97 6.87
CA ALA A 30 6.30 14.21 6.84
C ALA A 30 6.50 12.80 7.44
N VAL A 31 7.54 12.08 7.00
CA VAL A 31 7.88 10.75 7.53
C VAL A 31 8.13 10.84 9.03
N ASN A 32 8.95 11.78 9.49
CA ASN A 32 9.24 11.96 10.92
C ASN A 32 7.95 12.19 11.74
N ARG A 33 7.02 13.03 11.27
CA ARG A 33 5.74 13.27 11.96
C ARG A 33 4.85 12.02 12.01
N LEU A 34 4.86 11.22 10.95
CA LEU A 34 4.05 9.99 10.87
C LEU A 34 4.65 8.87 11.72
N THR A 35 5.96 8.64 11.65
CA THR A 35 6.63 7.52 12.32
C THR A 35 6.83 7.74 13.82
N HIS A 36 6.83 8.99 14.30
CA HIS A 36 7.05 9.30 15.72
C HIS A 36 5.96 8.71 16.66
N HIS A 37 4.73 8.53 16.15
CA HIS A 37 3.61 7.98 16.92
C HIS A 37 2.86 6.85 16.19
N ALA A 38 3.46 6.27 15.15
CA ALA A 38 2.84 5.18 14.39
C ALA A 38 3.74 3.95 14.33
N HIS A 39 3.10 2.79 14.24
CA HIS A 39 3.77 1.54 13.91
C HIS A 39 3.63 1.27 12.41
N ALA A 40 4.76 1.17 11.71
CA ALA A 40 4.78 0.80 10.30
C ALA A 40 4.60 -0.72 10.14
N ILE A 41 3.63 -1.13 9.33
CA ILE A 41 3.40 -2.53 8.97
C ILE A 41 3.53 -2.66 7.46
N THR A 42 4.59 -3.33 7.01
CA THR A 42 4.79 -3.63 5.59
C THR A 42 4.07 -4.93 5.24
N ILE A 43 3.11 -4.85 4.31
CA ILE A 43 2.34 -5.99 3.85
C ILE A 43 2.93 -6.47 2.52
N THR A 44 3.46 -7.70 2.51
CA THR A 44 4.00 -8.34 1.31
C THR A 44 3.11 -9.50 0.87
N GLY A 45 2.92 -9.70 -0.43
CA GLY A 45 2.18 -10.84 -0.96
C GLY A 45 1.52 -10.55 -2.32
N ASN A 46 0.95 -11.60 -2.92
CA ASN A 46 0.21 -11.45 -4.17
C ASN A 46 -1.07 -10.61 -3.96
N SER A 47 -1.40 -9.77 -4.94
CA SER A 47 -2.64 -8.99 -4.88
C SER A 47 -3.85 -9.91 -4.82
N TYR A 48 -4.67 -9.75 -3.78
CA TYR A 48 -5.93 -10.48 -3.63
C TYR A 48 -6.82 -10.33 -4.88
N ARG A 49 -6.85 -9.12 -5.46
CA ARG A 49 -7.62 -8.84 -6.70
C ARG A 49 -7.10 -9.61 -7.92
N GLN A 50 -5.79 -9.81 -8.02
CA GLN A 50 -5.21 -10.59 -9.11
C GLN A 50 -5.51 -12.09 -8.97
N LEU A 51 -5.55 -12.59 -7.73
CA LEU A 51 -5.92 -13.98 -7.45
C LEU A 51 -7.36 -14.27 -7.92
N SER A 52 -8.32 -13.38 -7.60
CA SER A 52 -9.72 -13.52 -8.03
C SER A 52 -9.84 -13.53 -9.56
N ARG A 53 -9.19 -12.58 -10.25
CA ARG A 53 -9.21 -12.51 -11.73
C ARG A 53 -8.63 -13.76 -12.39
N ARG A 54 -7.55 -14.32 -11.84
CA ARG A 54 -6.98 -15.59 -12.34
C ARG A 54 -7.96 -16.74 -12.18
N LYS A 55 -8.66 -16.82 -11.05
CA LYS A 55 -9.66 -17.86 -10.79
C LYS A 55 -10.85 -17.76 -11.75
N GLU A 56 -11.34 -16.55 -11.99
CA GLU A 56 -12.41 -16.28 -12.96
C GLU A 56 -11.98 -16.65 -14.39
N ALA A 57 -10.77 -16.25 -14.81
CA ALA A 57 -10.24 -16.58 -16.14
C ALA A 57 -10.04 -18.10 -16.33
N LEU A 58 -9.65 -18.82 -15.29
CA LEU A 58 -9.54 -20.29 -15.33
C LEU A 58 -10.90 -20.97 -15.42
N GLN A 59 -11.94 -20.39 -14.81
CA GLN A 59 -13.30 -20.91 -14.87
C GLN A 59 -13.91 -20.72 -16.27
N GLN A 60 -13.75 -19.52 -16.86
CA GLN A 60 -14.23 -19.24 -18.23
C GLN A 60 -13.57 -20.13 -19.27
N ASN A 61 -12.25 -20.39 -19.16
CA ASN A 61 -11.57 -21.30 -20.10
C ASN A 61 -12.10 -22.74 -20.01
N LYS A 62 -12.46 -23.22 -18.82
CA LYS A 62 -13.05 -24.57 -18.67
C LYS A 62 -14.44 -24.68 -19.31
N GLU A 63 -15.23 -23.62 -19.26
CA GLU A 63 -16.56 -23.57 -19.88
C GLU A 63 -16.48 -23.50 -21.41
N LEU A 64 -15.43 -22.91 -21.97
CA LEU A 64 -15.19 -22.82 -23.41
C LEU A 64 -14.58 -24.10 -24.03
N THR A 65 -14.01 -24.99 -23.20
CA THR A 65 -13.33 -26.22 -23.66
C THR A 65 -14.20 -27.47 -23.50
N ASN A 66 -15.43 -27.32 -23.00
CA ASN A 66 -16.47 -28.36 -22.93
C ASN A 66 -17.52 -28.13 -24.02
#